data_AF-A0A5B9ENG8-F1
#
_entry.id   AF-A0A5B9ENG8-F1
#
_cell.length_a   1.000
_cell.length_b   1.000
_cell.length_c   1.000
_cell.angle_alpha   90.00
_cell.angle_beta   90.00
_cell.angle_gamma   90.00
#
_symmetry.space_group_name_H-M   'P 1'
#
loop_
_entity.id
_entity.type
_entity.pdbx_description
1 polymer ?
#
loop_
_entity_poly.entity_id
_entity_poly.type
_entity_poly.pdbx_seq_one_letter_code
_entity_poly.pdbx_strand_id
1 'polypeptide(L)'
;MELDDAYANGAHIAGGDAFPAQWAADAAAFRASATCALDQPYGAGARAVCDLFMPDTPPKGVVVFVHGGYWMALDKSFWSHLAAGPLAHGWAVVIPSYDLCPDVRISGITRQIADLMDHVAARFAGLPLRLTGHSAGGHLVARMGCGDVALAARGRIARIVPISPLADLEPLLRTSMNTTLLLDAEEARQESPVLYPAPVAPVTVWVGADERPAFIAQARALAKAWRNDLVIAPARHHFNVIDGLAVPDSDLVAALLR
;
A
#
# COMPACT_ATOMS: atom_id res chain seq x y z
N MET A 1 2.03 5.13 25.76
CA MET A 1 1.16 6.23 25.29
C MET A 1 -0.28 5.73 25.22
N GLU A 2 -1.27 6.63 25.13
CA GLU A 2 -2.69 6.30 25.29
C GLU A 2 -3.24 5.32 24.23
N LEU A 3 -2.83 5.45 22.97
CA LEU A 3 -3.38 4.66 21.86
C LEU A 3 -2.45 3.55 21.35
N ASP A 4 -1.36 3.25 22.07
CA ASP A 4 -0.37 2.24 21.64
C ASP A 4 -1.01 0.88 21.40
N ASP A 5 -1.77 0.38 22.39
CA ASP A 5 -2.39 -0.93 22.25
C ASP A 5 -3.36 -0.95 21.08
N ALA A 6 -4.17 0.10 20.86
CA ALA A 6 -5.16 0.13 19.78
C ALA A 6 -4.53 -0.04 18.37
N TYR A 7 -3.27 0.37 18.21
CA TYR A 7 -2.51 0.29 16.96
C TYR A 7 -1.46 -0.84 16.94
N ALA A 8 -1.35 -1.65 18.01
CA ALA A 8 -0.44 -2.79 18.05
C ALA A 8 -1.04 -3.99 17.27
N ASN A 9 -0.71 -4.17 16.00
CA ASN A 9 -1.25 -5.27 15.19
C ASN A 9 -0.68 -6.63 15.59
N GLY A 10 0.64 -6.82 15.48
CA GLY A 10 1.28 -8.13 15.64
C GLY A 10 1.09 -8.76 17.03
N ALA A 11 1.04 -7.93 18.08
CA ALA A 11 0.84 -8.38 19.46
C ALA A 11 -0.50 -9.11 19.69
N HIS A 12 -1.48 -8.91 18.81
CA HIS A 12 -2.82 -9.50 18.91
C HIS A 12 -3.09 -10.55 17.82
N ILE A 13 -2.06 -10.96 17.07
CA ILE A 13 -2.12 -12.01 16.05
C ILE A 13 -1.37 -13.22 16.59
N ALA A 14 -2.03 -14.37 16.65
CA ALA A 14 -1.39 -15.63 17.07
C ALA A 14 -0.22 -15.95 16.13
N GLY A 15 1.00 -16.05 16.67
CA GLY A 15 2.21 -16.24 15.87
C GLY A 15 2.62 -15.04 15.02
N GLY A 16 2.16 -13.83 15.35
CA GLY A 16 2.43 -12.59 14.62
C GLY A 16 3.92 -12.36 14.32
N ASP A 17 4.79 -12.74 15.25
CA ASP A 17 6.25 -12.54 15.13
C ASP A 17 6.91 -13.40 14.04
N ALA A 18 6.24 -14.46 13.57
CA ALA A 18 6.75 -15.33 12.51
C ALA A 18 6.49 -14.77 11.10
N PHE A 19 5.52 -13.87 10.94
CA PHE A 19 5.08 -13.38 9.63
C PHE A 19 6.19 -12.67 8.84
N PRO A 20 7.02 -11.78 9.42
CA PRO A 20 8.10 -11.14 8.66
C PRO A 20 9.08 -12.13 8.03
N ALA A 21 9.45 -13.20 8.76
CA ALA A 21 10.33 -14.24 8.24
C ALA A 21 9.66 -15.04 7.11
N GLN A 22 8.37 -15.37 7.28
CA GLN A 22 7.59 -16.06 6.26
C GLN A 22 7.46 -15.23 4.98
N TRP A 23 7.09 -13.96 5.07
CA TRP A 23 6.97 -13.05 3.93
C TRP A 23 8.29 -12.91 3.16
N ALA A 24 9.41 -12.74 3.87
CA ALA A 24 10.73 -12.67 3.25
C ALA A 24 11.08 -13.97 2.50
N ALA A 25 10.78 -15.13 3.09
CA ALA A 25 11.00 -16.43 2.46
C ALA A 25 10.13 -16.61 1.20
N ASP A 26 8.84 -16.30 1.29
CA ASP A 26 7.91 -16.42 0.15
C ASP A 26 8.28 -15.47 -0.98
N ALA A 27 8.64 -14.23 -0.66
CA ALA A 27 9.08 -13.25 -1.64
C ALA A 27 10.41 -13.65 -2.31
N ALA A 28 11.36 -14.21 -1.56
CA ALA A 28 12.60 -14.75 -2.12
C ALA A 28 12.35 -15.93 -3.05
N ALA A 29 11.51 -16.88 -2.64
CA ALA A 29 11.11 -18.02 -3.46
C ALA A 29 10.41 -17.57 -4.76
N PHE A 30 9.54 -16.56 -4.67
CA PHE A 30 8.87 -16.00 -5.83
C PHE A 30 9.86 -15.35 -6.81
N ARG A 31 10.78 -14.49 -6.33
CA ARG A 31 11.81 -13.86 -7.17
C ARG A 31 12.69 -14.87 -7.89
N ALA A 32 12.94 -16.03 -7.30
CA ALA A 32 13.76 -17.08 -7.92
C ALA A 32 13.12 -17.73 -9.16
N SER A 33 11.80 -17.56 -9.36
CA SER A 33 11.05 -18.16 -10.49
C SER A 33 10.41 -17.13 -11.42
N ALA A 34 10.14 -15.92 -10.94
CA ALA A 34 9.45 -14.88 -11.72
C ALA A 34 10.39 -14.12 -12.68
N THR A 35 9.87 -13.76 -13.86
CA THR A 35 10.52 -12.79 -14.75
C THR A 35 10.49 -11.41 -14.10
N CYS A 36 11.63 -10.96 -13.58
CA CYS A 36 11.72 -9.72 -12.83
C CYS A 36 13.00 -8.91 -13.12
N ALA A 37 12.89 -7.61 -12.94
CA ALA A 37 13.99 -6.67 -12.86
C ALA A 37 13.98 -6.06 -11.46
N LEU A 38 14.98 -6.41 -10.66
CA LEU A 38 15.09 -5.99 -9.26
C LEU A 38 15.83 -4.65 -9.14
N ASP A 39 15.58 -3.94 -8.04
CA ASP A 39 16.33 -2.73 -7.65
C ASP A 39 16.38 -1.64 -8.73
N GLN A 40 15.30 -1.48 -9.49
CA GLN A 40 15.19 -0.47 -10.52
C GLN A 40 15.04 0.92 -9.88
N PRO A 41 15.92 1.89 -10.15
CA PRO A 41 15.84 3.20 -9.54
C PRO A 41 14.68 3.99 -10.11
N TYR A 42 13.90 4.63 -9.23
CA TYR A 42 12.88 5.62 -9.60
C TYR A 42 13.20 7.02 -9.06
N GLY A 43 14.19 7.13 -8.16
CA GLY A 43 14.67 8.40 -7.60
C GLY A 43 16.14 8.31 -7.18
N ALA A 44 16.64 9.36 -6.51
CA ALA A 44 18.06 9.47 -6.17
C ALA A 44 18.47 8.75 -4.87
N GLY A 45 17.53 8.48 -3.96
CA GLY A 45 17.79 7.85 -2.67
C GLY A 45 18.07 6.36 -2.78
N ALA A 46 18.84 5.80 -1.84
CA ALA A 46 19.17 4.36 -1.84
C ALA A 46 17.93 3.46 -1.73
N ARG A 47 16.86 3.93 -1.09
CA ARG A 47 15.57 3.21 -1.01
C ARG A 47 14.59 3.61 -2.11
N ALA A 48 14.92 4.58 -2.95
CA ALA A 48 14.11 5.00 -4.10
C ALA A 48 14.28 4.02 -5.28
N VAL A 49 14.03 2.74 -4.99
CA VAL A 49 14.15 1.61 -5.91
C VAL A 49 12.86 0.77 -5.89
N CYS A 50 12.56 0.10 -6.98
CA CYS A 50 11.44 -0.82 -7.08
C CYS A 50 11.82 -2.13 -7.78
N ASP A 51 11.09 -3.19 -7.45
CA ASP A 51 11.11 -4.44 -8.19
C ASP A 51 9.99 -4.42 -9.22
N LEU A 52 10.32 -4.78 -10.46
CA LEU A 52 9.39 -4.90 -11.56
C LEU A 52 9.23 -6.36 -11.94
N PHE A 53 8.00 -6.85 -11.91
CA PHE A 53 7.63 -8.19 -12.37
C PHE A 53 6.82 -8.08 -13.66
N MET A 54 7.16 -8.91 -14.64
CA MET A 54 6.54 -8.87 -15.97
C MET A 54 5.75 -10.16 -16.23
N PRO A 55 4.52 -10.08 -16.77
CA PRO A 55 3.82 -11.24 -17.28
C PRO A 55 4.47 -11.74 -18.57
N ASP A 56 4.17 -12.98 -18.96
CA ASP A 56 4.72 -13.60 -20.19
C ASP A 56 4.14 -13.00 -21.48
N THR A 57 3.10 -12.17 -21.36
CA THR A 57 2.44 -11.45 -22.46
C THR A 57 2.66 -9.95 -22.34
N PRO A 58 2.46 -9.15 -23.41
CA PRO A 58 2.42 -7.69 -23.28
C PRO A 58 1.48 -7.24 -22.15
N PRO A 59 1.93 -6.38 -21.20
CA PRO A 59 1.10 -5.99 -20.07
C PRO A 59 -0.18 -5.26 -20.48
N LYS A 60 -1.30 -5.64 -19.87
CA LYS A 60 -2.60 -4.94 -20.02
C LYS A 60 -2.63 -3.59 -19.27
N GLY A 61 -1.73 -3.46 -18.30
CA GLY A 61 -1.66 -2.36 -17.36
C GLY A 61 -0.60 -2.63 -16.30
N VAL A 62 -0.46 -1.71 -15.35
CA VAL A 62 0.50 -1.85 -14.24
C VAL A 62 -0.25 -1.82 -12.91
N VAL A 63 -0.02 -2.84 -12.09
CA VAL A 63 -0.36 -2.82 -10.68
C VAL A 63 0.83 -2.30 -9.90
N VAL A 64 0.63 -1.32 -9.02
CA VAL A 64 1.65 -0.89 -8.06
C VAL A 64 1.19 -1.30 -6.66
N PHE A 65 1.97 -2.17 -5.99
CA PHE A 65 1.75 -2.56 -4.61
C PHE A 65 2.71 -1.80 -3.69
N VAL A 66 2.18 -0.94 -2.80
CA VAL A 66 2.98 -0.19 -1.82
C VAL A 66 2.89 -0.88 -0.45
N HIS A 67 4.05 -1.19 0.14
CA HIS A 67 4.11 -1.95 1.38
C HIS A 67 3.73 -1.16 2.64
N GLY A 68 3.50 -1.88 3.74
CA GLY A 68 3.22 -1.33 5.06
C GLY A 68 4.46 -1.18 5.93
N GLY A 69 4.27 -1.22 7.26
CA GLY A 69 5.36 -1.06 8.23
C GLY A 69 5.42 0.33 8.88
N TYR A 70 4.27 0.99 9.02
CA TYR A 70 4.13 2.29 9.72
C TYR A 70 5.10 3.37 9.24
N TRP A 71 5.50 3.37 7.97
CA TRP A 71 6.53 4.29 7.44
C TRP A 71 7.90 4.21 8.13
N MET A 72 8.11 3.21 9.01
CA MET A 72 9.27 3.10 9.90
C MET A 72 10.07 1.81 9.66
N ALA A 73 9.51 0.85 8.93
CA ALA A 73 10.10 -0.46 8.79
C ALA A 73 9.82 -1.11 7.42
N LEU A 74 10.57 -2.19 7.18
CA LEU A 74 10.45 -3.08 6.02
C LEU A 74 10.90 -2.41 4.71
N ASP A 75 10.92 -3.21 3.65
CA ASP A 75 11.28 -2.80 2.30
C ASP A 75 10.59 -3.73 1.29
N LYS A 76 10.75 -3.47 -0.01
CA LYS A 76 10.15 -4.25 -1.11
C LYS A 76 10.43 -5.77 -1.06
N SER A 77 11.51 -6.21 -0.41
CA SER A 77 11.97 -7.60 -0.46
C SER A 77 11.07 -8.60 0.26
N PHE A 78 10.11 -8.12 1.07
CA PHE A 78 9.15 -8.96 1.80
C PHE A 78 7.89 -9.30 0.99
N TRP A 79 7.66 -8.65 -0.16
CA TRP A 79 6.30 -8.62 -0.74
C TRP A 79 6.20 -9.16 -2.16
N SER A 80 7.31 -9.64 -2.75
CA SER A 80 7.37 -10.05 -4.15
C SER A 80 6.32 -11.08 -4.53
N HIS A 81 6.02 -12.03 -3.64
CA HIS A 81 5.02 -13.08 -3.88
C HIS A 81 3.59 -12.54 -4.11
N LEU A 82 3.28 -11.33 -3.65
CA LEU A 82 1.98 -10.68 -3.87
C LEU A 82 1.78 -10.23 -5.32
N ALA A 83 2.82 -10.29 -6.17
CA ALA A 83 2.68 -10.04 -7.59
C ALA A 83 1.99 -11.20 -8.35
N ALA A 84 1.96 -12.40 -7.78
CA ALA A 84 1.55 -13.62 -8.48
C ALA A 84 0.13 -13.54 -9.07
N GLY A 85 -0.84 -13.05 -8.29
CA GLY A 85 -2.22 -12.94 -8.74
C GLY A 85 -2.37 -11.97 -9.93
N PRO A 86 -1.92 -10.70 -9.82
CA PRO A 86 -1.98 -9.78 -10.95
C PRO A 86 -1.21 -10.24 -12.19
N LEU A 87 -0.04 -10.85 -12.02
CA LEU A 87 0.76 -11.38 -13.14
C LEU A 87 0.01 -12.46 -13.92
N ALA A 88 -0.68 -13.38 -13.21
CA ALA A 88 -1.48 -14.41 -13.84
C ALA A 88 -2.61 -13.84 -14.72
N HIS A 89 -3.05 -12.60 -14.46
CA HIS A 89 -4.03 -11.89 -15.27
C HIS A 89 -3.44 -10.97 -16.34
N GLY A 90 -2.11 -11.00 -16.54
CA GLY A 90 -1.41 -10.23 -17.57
C GLY A 90 -1.12 -8.78 -17.19
N TRP A 91 -1.01 -8.48 -15.90
CA TRP A 91 -0.60 -7.15 -15.40
C TRP A 91 0.88 -7.16 -15.03
N ALA A 92 1.61 -6.12 -15.43
CA ALA A 92 2.92 -5.86 -14.84
C ALA A 92 2.74 -5.43 -13.39
N VAL A 93 3.67 -5.79 -12.51
CA VAL A 93 3.60 -5.44 -11.09
C VAL A 93 4.85 -4.71 -10.66
N VAL A 94 4.69 -3.57 -10.02
CA VAL A 94 5.76 -2.77 -9.42
C VAL A 94 5.63 -2.77 -7.91
N ILE A 95 6.72 -3.09 -7.21
CA ILE A 95 6.79 -3.10 -5.74
C ILE A 95 7.96 -2.21 -5.33
N PRO A 96 7.71 -0.98 -4.84
CA PRO A 96 8.74 -0.05 -4.45
C PRO A 96 9.18 -0.26 -3.00
N SER A 97 10.40 0.14 -2.70
CA SER A 97 10.77 0.65 -1.38
C SER A 97 10.54 2.17 -1.36
N TYR A 98 10.56 2.76 -0.17
CA TYR A 98 10.57 4.20 0.05
C TYR A 98 11.36 4.52 1.33
N ASP A 99 11.86 5.74 1.47
CA ASP A 99 12.60 6.16 2.68
C ASP A 99 11.70 6.12 3.93
N LEU A 100 12.30 5.95 5.11
CA LEU A 100 11.55 5.70 6.34
C LEU A 100 11.70 6.87 7.32
N CYS A 101 10.72 7.04 8.20
CA CYS A 101 10.85 7.88 9.38
C CYS A 101 11.89 7.27 10.34
N PRO A 102 12.72 8.10 11.01
CA PRO A 102 12.67 9.56 11.10
C PRO A 102 13.48 10.30 10.03
N ASP A 103 14.18 9.59 9.14
CA ASP A 103 15.07 10.21 8.14
C ASP A 103 14.30 11.11 7.16
N VAL A 104 13.05 10.76 6.89
CA VAL A 104 12.08 11.59 6.16
C VAL A 104 10.77 11.70 6.93
N ARG A 105 10.01 12.77 6.65
CA ARG A 105 8.63 12.92 7.14
C ARG A 105 7.64 12.16 6.25
N ILE A 106 6.44 11.85 6.74
CA ILE A 106 5.41 11.13 5.96
C ILE A 106 5.05 11.88 4.67
N SER A 107 4.94 13.21 4.70
CA SER A 107 4.71 13.99 3.47
C SER A 107 5.83 13.83 2.43
N GLY A 108 7.08 13.60 2.88
CA GLY A 108 8.21 13.25 2.03
C GLY A 108 8.04 11.90 1.35
N ILE A 109 7.55 10.90 2.09
CA ILE A 109 7.25 9.57 1.57
C ILE A 109 6.10 9.65 0.55
N THR A 110 5.05 10.41 0.84
CA THR A 110 3.95 10.65 -0.11
C THR A 110 4.46 11.23 -1.43
N ARG A 111 5.40 12.19 -1.39
CA ARG A 111 6.06 12.70 -2.60
C ARG A 111 6.86 11.64 -3.34
N GLN A 112 7.65 10.81 -2.64
CA GLN A 112 8.39 9.72 -3.28
C GLN A 112 7.48 8.72 -3.99
N ILE A 113 6.32 8.41 -3.41
CA ILE A 113 5.34 7.53 -4.06
C ILE A 113 4.72 8.22 -5.29
N ALA A 114 4.48 9.53 -5.25
CA ALA A 114 4.03 10.26 -6.44
C ALA A 114 5.08 10.24 -7.57
N ASP A 115 6.36 10.49 -7.23
CA ASP A 115 7.48 10.42 -8.18
C ASP A 115 7.61 9.02 -8.79
N LEU A 116 7.44 7.96 -7.98
CA LEU A 116 7.37 6.59 -8.45
C LEU A 116 6.22 6.38 -9.45
N MET A 117 5.02 6.89 -9.17
CA MET A 117 3.89 6.71 -10.09
C MET A 117 4.14 7.40 -11.42
N ASP A 118 4.74 8.59 -11.42
CA ASP A 118 5.13 9.30 -12.64
C ASP A 118 6.22 8.54 -13.41
N HIS A 119 7.22 8.00 -12.70
CA HIS A 119 8.25 7.13 -13.28
C HIS A 119 7.65 5.89 -13.94
N VAL A 120 6.74 5.19 -13.25
CA VAL A 120 6.06 3.99 -13.77
C VAL A 120 5.18 4.35 -14.97
N ALA A 121 4.43 5.45 -14.91
CA ALA A 121 3.57 5.88 -16.02
C ALA A 121 4.36 6.24 -17.27
N ALA A 122 5.55 6.84 -17.12
CA ALA A 122 6.46 7.13 -18.22
C ALA A 122 7.03 5.85 -18.83
N ARG A 123 7.45 4.88 -18.00
CA ARG A 123 7.96 3.57 -18.46
C ARG A 123 6.90 2.76 -19.21
N PHE A 124 5.65 2.79 -18.74
CA PHE A 124 4.53 2.05 -19.30
C PHE A 124 3.57 3.01 -20.01
N ALA A 125 4.07 3.75 -21.00
CA ALA A 125 3.29 4.75 -21.73
C ALA A 125 1.98 4.17 -22.31
N GLY A 126 0.87 4.89 -22.14
CA GLY A 126 -0.47 4.49 -22.60
C GLY A 126 -1.24 3.49 -21.72
N LEU A 127 -0.59 2.79 -20.80
CA LEU A 127 -1.23 1.73 -19.98
C LEU A 127 -1.88 2.24 -18.66
N PRO A 128 -3.02 1.70 -18.24
CA PRO A 128 -3.64 2.11 -16.97
C PRO A 128 -2.80 1.68 -15.75
N LEU A 129 -2.83 2.48 -14.69
CA LEU A 129 -2.28 2.17 -13.38
C LEU A 129 -3.38 1.71 -12.43
N ARG A 130 -3.11 0.68 -11.64
CA ARG A 130 -3.97 0.21 -10.56
C ARG A 130 -3.16 0.15 -9.28
N LEU A 131 -3.63 0.82 -8.24
CA LEU A 131 -2.87 1.01 -7.03
C LEU A 131 -3.45 0.14 -5.93
N THR A 132 -2.59 -0.57 -5.22
CA THR A 132 -2.95 -1.26 -3.99
C THR A 132 -1.85 -1.07 -2.97
N GLY A 133 -2.17 -1.09 -1.70
CA GLY A 133 -1.16 -0.96 -0.67
C GLY A 133 -1.71 -1.40 0.67
N HIS A 134 -0.80 -1.84 1.53
CA HIS A 134 -1.16 -2.42 2.83
C HIS A 134 -0.78 -1.48 3.98
N SER A 135 -1.70 -1.23 4.90
CA SER A 135 -1.44 -0.46 6.12
C SER A 135 -0.95 0.96 5.80
N ALA A 136 0.27 1.33 6.19
CA ALA A 136 0.93 2.55 5.75
C ALA A 136 0.99 2.71 4.21
N GLY A 137 1.15 1.61 3.47
CA GLY A 137 1.04 1.59 2.02
C GLY A 137 -0.39 1.81 1.51
N GLY A 138 -1.39 1.35 2.28
CA GLY A 138 -2.81 1.62 2.02
C GLY A 138 -3.13 3.11 2.14
N HIS A 139 -2.54 3.77 3.14
CA HIS A 139 -2.52 5.23 3.21
C HIS A 139 -1.88 5.85 1.96
N LEU A 140 -0.66 5.42 1.59
CA LEU A 140 0.09 6.03 0.49
C LEU A 140 -0.65 5.93 -0.85
N VAL A 141 -1.26 4.79 -1.16
CA VAL A 141 -2.06 4.65 -2.39
C VAL A 141 -3.36 5.45 -2.34
N ALA A 142 -3.97 5.63 -1.17
CA ALA A 142 -5.12 6.54 -1.01
C ALA A 142 -4.71 7.99 -1.25
N ARG A 143 -3.55 8.42 -0.75
CA ARG A 143 -2.99 9.76 -1.01
C ARG A 143 -2.81 10.05 -2.50
N MET A 144 -2.43 9.05 -3.31
CA MET A 144 -2.34 9.22 -4.77
C MET A 144 -3.68 9.59 -5.43
N GLY A 145 -4.81 9.32 -4.78
CA GLY A 145 -6.14 9.78 -5.22
C GLY A 145 -6.47 11.23 -4.84
N CYS A 146 -5.81 11.79 -3.82
CA CYS A 146 -6.14 13.11 -3.27
C CYS A 146 -5.59 14.24 -4.14
N GLY A 147 -6.41 15.26 -4.44
CA GLY A 147 -6.10 16.30 -5.43
C GLY A 147 -4.98 17.27 -5.05
N ASP A 148 -4.56 17.31 -3.80
CA ASP A 148 -3.45 18.14 -3.30
C ASP A 148 -2.06 17.57 -3.65
N VAL A 149 -1.97 16.26 -3.90
CA VAL A 149 -0.70 15.61 -4.28
C VAL A 149 -0.33 15.99 -5.71
N ALA A 150 0.86 16.56 -5.91
CA ALA A 150 1.40 16.80 -7.25
C ALA A 150 1.73 15.45 -7.92
N LEU A 151 0.93 15.05 -8.90
CA LEU A 151 1.05 13.76 -9.57
C LEU A 151 0.60 13.87 -11.03
N ALA A 152 1.52 13.80 -11.99
CA ALA A 152 1.20 13.96 -13.41
C ALA A 152 0.40 12.75 -13.95
N ALA A 153 0.68 11.55 -13.44
CA ALA A 153 0.04 10.30 -13.82
C ALA A 153 -1.36 10.11 -13.22
N ARG A 154 -1.94 11.10 -12.53
CA ARG A 154 -3.25 10.97 -11.86
C ARG A 154 -4.35 10.49 -12.80
N GLY A 155 -4.39 11.00 -14.03
CA GLY A 155 -5.37 10.59 -15.05
C GLY A 155 -5.19 9.16 -15.57
N ARG A 156 -4.08 8.49 -15.22
CA ARG A 156 -3.79 7.09 -15.58
C ARG A 156 -4.19 6.12 -14.47
N ILE A 157 -4.50 6.60 -13.26
CA ILE A 157 -4.98 5.76 -12.16
C ILE A 157 -6.41 5.32 -12.49
N ALA A 158 -6.57 4.04 -12.83
CA ALA A 158 -7.84 3.43 -13.17
C ALA A 158 -8.56 2.82 -11.96
N ARG A 159 -7.83 2.50 -10.87
CA ARG A 159 -8.41 1.98 -9.63
C ARG A 159 -7.45 2.12 -8.45
N ILE A 160 -8.00 2.29 -7.25
CA ILE A 160 -7.25 2.27 -5.98
C ILE A 160 -7.90 1.27 -5.00
N VAL A 161 -7.12 0.36 -4.44
CA VAL A 161 -7.56 -0.60 -3.40
C VAL A 161 -6.68 -0.43 -2.17
N PRO A 162 -7.00 0.49 -1.25
CA PRO A 162 -6.28 0.61 0.00
C PRO A 162 -6.67 -0.55 0.94
N ILE A 163 -5.68 -1.36 1.32
CA ILE A 163 -5.85 -2.52 2.21
C ILE A 163 -5.45 -2.11 3.63
N SER A 164 -6.39 -2.20 4.55
CA SER A 164 -6.25 -1.88 5.97
C SER A 164 -5.61 -0.50 6.19
N PRO A 165 -6.10 0.56 5.54
CA PRO A 165 -5.39 1.85 5.49
C PRO A 165 -5.41 2.59 6.83
N LEU A 166 -4.42 3.46 7.03
CA LEU A 166 -4.52 4.58 7.96
C LEU A 166 -5.08 5.80 7.21
N ALA A 167 -6.36 6.09 7.39
CA ALA A 167 -7.07 7.14 6.66
C ALA A 167 -7.07 8.50 7.36
N ASP A 168 -6.93 8.48 8.67
CA ASP A 168 -6.78 9.60 9.60
C ASP A 168 -5.53 9.35 10.44
N LEU A 169 -4.55 10.25 10.34
CA LEU A 169 -3.27 10.16 11.04
C LEU A 169 -3.28 10.89 12.38
N GLU A 170 -4.31 11.69 12.70
CA GLU A 170 -4.39 12.44 13.97
C GLU A 170 -4.27 11.53 15.21
N PRO A 171 -4.87 10.32 15.26
CA PRO A 171 -4.70 9.43 16.40
C PRO A 171 -3.25 9.01 16.65
N LEU A 172 -2.40 8.99 15.63
CA LEU A 172 -1.00 8.58 15.77
C LEU A 172 -0.19 9.55 16.63
N LEU A 173 -0.60 10.81 16.73
CA LEU A 173 -0.01 11.80 17.65
C LEU A 173 -0.03 11.35 19.11
N ARG A 174 -0.96 10.45 19.46
CA ARG A 174 -1.17 9.89 20.82
C ARG A 174 -0.60 8.49 20.97
N THR A 175 0.29 8.08 20.07
CA THR A 175 1.04 6.82 20.12
C THR A 175 2.53 7.09 20.35
N SER A 176 3.24 6.10 20.88
CA SER A 176 4.69 6.09 21.05
C SER A 176 5.43 6.06 19.72
N MET A 177 4.78 5.59 18.64
CA MET A 177 5.32 5.68 17.28
C MET A 177 5.65 7.12 16.90
N ASN A 178 4.94 8.12 17.46
CA ASN A 178 5.19 9.51 17.12
C ASN A 178 6.56 10.04 17.56
N THR A 179 7.25 9.31 18.45
CA THR A 179 8.67 9.61 18.75
C THR A 179 9.59 9.38 17.55
N THR A 180 9.18 8.53 16.59
CA THR A 180 9.88 8.26 15.33
C THR A 180 9.21 8.94 14.14
N LEU A 181 7.87 8.94 14.07
CA LEU A 181 7.15 9.57 12.96
C LEU A 181 7.34 11.09 12.92
N LEU A 182 7.57 11.70 14.09
CA LEU A 182 7.71 13.15 14.27
C LEU A 182 6.52 13.95 13.69
N LEU A 183 5.33 13.35 13.60
CA LEU A 183 4.12 14.01 13.14
C LEU A 183 3.75 15.14 14.09
N ASP A 184 3.43 16.29 13.50
CA ASP A 184 2.67 17.34 14.16
C ASP A 184 1.21 17.33 13.65
N ALA A 185 0.38 18.16 14.26
CA ALA A 185 -1.04 18.24 13.92
C ALA A 185 -1.29 18.69 12.47
N GLU A 186 -0.41 19.52 11.91
CA GLU A 186 -0.59 20.03 10.56
C GLU A 186 -0.24 18.97 9.51
N GLU A 187 0.88 18.26 9.66
CA GLU A 187 1.22 17.16 8.75
C GLU A 187 0.23 16.00 8.91
N ALA A 188 -0.21 15.67 10.13
CA ALA A 188 -1.22 14.64 10.33
C ALA A 188 -2.52 14.98 9.57
N ARG A 189 -2.96 16.24 9.63
CA ARG A 189 -4.13 16.74 8.89
C ARG A 189 -3.90 16.71 7.37
N GLN A 190 -2.76 17.20 6.89
CA GLN A 190 -2.44 17.24 5.46
C GLN A 190 -2.28 15.85 4.84
N GLU A 191 -1.76 14.89 5.59
CA GLU A 191 -1.55 13.52 5.12
C GLU A 191 -2.72 12.58 5.46
N SER A 192 -3.85 13.09 5.97
CA SER A 192 -5.04 12.25 6.20
C SER A 192 -5.95 12.20 4.96
N PRO A 193 -5.95 11.12 4.15
CA PRO A 193 -6.77 11.05 2.94
C PRO A 193 -8.28 11.21 3.20
N VAL A 194 -8.76 10.88 4.40
CA VAL A 194 -10.17 11.05 4.80
C VAL A 194 -10.65 12.51 4.76
N LEU A 195 -9.73 13.48 4.82
CA LEU A 195 -10.03 14.92 4.83
C LEU A 195 -10.11 15.53 3.43
N TYR A 196 -9.89 14.74 2.37
CA TYR A 196 -9.95 15.18 0.99
C TYR A 196 -11.21 14.67 0.29
N PRO A 197 -11.69 15.37 -0.77
CA PRO A 197 -12.73 14.84 -1.64
C PRO A 197 -12.36 13.48 -2.24
N ALA A 198 -13.38 12.68 -2.54
CA ALA A 198 -13.19 11.39 -3.20
C ALA A 198 -12.41 11.56 -4.53
N PRO A 199 -11.48 10.64 -4.85
CA PRO A 199 -10.81 10.65 -6.14
C PRO A 199 -11.80 10.35 -7.28
N VAL A 200 -11.42 10.74 -8.50
CA VAL A 200 -12.15 10.38 -9.73
C VAL A 200 -12.03 8.87 -10.01
N ALA A 201 -10.87 8.29 -9.71
CA ALA A 201 -10.64 6.85 -9.88
C ALA A 201 -11.52 6.05 -8.90
N PRO A 202 -12.16 4.95 -9.34
CA PRO A 202 -12.88 4.05 -8.46
C PRO A 202 -11.98 3.54 -7.31
N VAL A 203 -12.54 3.50 -6.11
CA VAL A 203 -11.84 2.99 -4.92
C VAL A 203 -12.66 1.88 -4.28
N THR A 204 -11.99 0.83 -3.84
CA THR A 204 -12.57 -0.20 -2.97
C THR A 204 -11.72 -0.32 -1.73
N VAL A 205 -12.22 0.13 -0.58
CA VAL A 205 -11.50 0.00 0.68
C VAL A 205 -11.61 -1.45 1.16
N TRP A 206 -10.48 -2.06 1.50
CA TRP A 206 -10.42 -3.46 1.91
C TRP A 206 -9.87 -3.56 3.33
N VAL A 207 -10.47 -4.36 4.20
CA VAL A 207 -9.99 -4.56 5.59
C VAL A 207 -10.37 -5.96 6.06
N GLY A 208 -9.57 -6.57 6.92
CA GLY A 208 -9.90 -7.84 7.56
C GLY A 208 -10.93 -7.69 8.68
N ALA A 209 -11.81 -8.68 8.83
CA ALA A 209 -12.82 -8.73 9.89
C ALA A 209 -12.21 -8.93 11.29
N ASP A 210 -11.06 -9.60 11.37
CA ASP A 210 -10.36 -9.95 12.62
C ASP A 210 -9.20 -8.96 12.90
N GLU A 211 -9.27 -7.76 12.33
CA GLU A 211 -8.33 -6.69 12.61
C GLU A 211 -8.66 -5.96 13.91
N ARG A 212 -7.70 -5.14 14.37
CA ARG A 212 -7.94 -4.25 15.50
C ARG A 212 -9.10 -3.30 15.18
N PRO A 213 -9.95 -2.96 16.18
CA PRO A 213 -11.04 -2.02 15.98
C PRO A 213 -10.60 -0.68 15.36
N ALA A 214 -9.38 -0.23 15.66
CA ALA A 214 -8.79 0.97 15.08
C ALA A 214 -8.71 0.89 13.55
N PHE A 215 -8.22 -0.22 12.98
CA PHE A 215 -8.08 -0.38 11.53
C PHE A 215 -9.43 -0.55 10.82
N ILE A 216 -10.38 -1.25 11.44
CA ILE A 216 -11.76 -1.33 10.92
C ILE A 216 -12.42 0.07 10.92
N ALA A 217 -12.20 0.86 11.98
CA ALA A 217 -12.71 2.23 12.06
C ALA A 217 -12.09 3.14 10.99
N GLN A 218 -10.77 3.04 10.77
CA GLN A 218 -10.05 3.77 9.72
C GLN A 218 -10.57 3.44 8.31
N ALA A 219 -10.73 2.15 8.00
CA ALA A 219 -11.30 1.70 6.73
C ALA A 219 -12.75 2.20 6.52
N ARG A 220 -13.59 2.10 7.56
CA ARG A 220 -14.97 2.61 7.51
C ARG A 220 -15.03 4.12 7.33
N ALA A 221 -14.14 4.87 7.99
CA ALA A 221 -14.07 6.32 7.88
C ALA A 221 -13.73 6.75 6.45
N LEU A 222 -12.73 6.12 5.82
CA LEU A 222 -12.36 6.39 4.42
C LEU A 222 -13.50 6.06 3.45
N ALA A 223 -14.07 4.86 3.57
CA ALA A 223 -15.17 4.43 2.72
C ALA A 223 -16.39 5.36 2.83
N LYS A 224 -16.70 5.82 4.06
CA LYS A 224 -17.78 6.79 4.31
C LYS A 224 -17.47 8.16 3.72
N ALA A 225 -16.28 8.70 3.97
CA ALA A 225 -15.88 10.04 3.51
C ALA A 225 -15.93 10.13 1.98
N TRP A 226 -15.48 9.09 1.30
CA TRP A 226 -15.43 9.06 -0.15
C TRP A 226 -16.64 8.41 -0.83
N ARG A 227 -17.58 7.84 -0.05
CA ARG A 227 -18.75 7.08 -0.55
C ARG A 227 -18.35 5.92 -1.48
N ASN A 228 -17.31 5.20 -1.09
CA ASN A 228 -16.75 4.08 -1.84
C ASN A 228 -17.20 2.73 -1.28
N ASP A 229 -16.97 1.69 -2.07
CA ASP A 229 -17.16 0.31 -1.63
C ASP A 229 -16.22 -0.01 -0.45
N LEU A 230 -16.75 -0.78 0.50
CA LEU A 230 -16.01 -1.32 1.63
C LEU A 230 -16.18 -2.84 1.64
N VAL A 231 -15.06 -3.55 1.58
CA VAL A 231 -15.00 -5.00 1.80
C VAL A 231 -14.39 -5.27 3.16
N ILE A 232 -15.14 -5.98 4.00
CA ILE A 232 -14.65 -6.53 5.27
C ILE A 232 -14.44 -8.03 5.05
N ALA A 233 -13.19 -8.43 4.82
CA ALA A 233 -12.81 -9.79 4.47
C ALA A 233 -12.92 -10.72 5.70
N PRO A 234 -13.76 -11.77 5.65
CA PRO A 234 -13.97 -12.66 6.79
C PRO A 234 -12.71 -13.48 7.08
N ALA A 235 -12.49 -13.80 8.37
CA ALA A 235 -11.35 -14.60 8.83
C ALA A 235 -9.96 -14.05 8.44
N ARG A 236 -9.87 -12.73 8.25
CA ARG A 236 -8.62 -12.04 7.90
C ARG A 236 -8.25 -11.05 9.00
N HIS A 237 -7.00 -11.09 9.40
CA HIS A 237 -6.34 -10.15 10.30
C HIS A 237 -5.29 -9.35 9.54
N HIS A 238 -4.68 -8.36 10.20
CA HIS A 238 -3.82 -7.37 9.55
C HIS A 238 -2.67 -7.99 8.74
N PHE A 239 -2.12 -9.11 9.18
CA PHE A 239 -0.98 -9.76 8.49
C PHE A 239 -1.34 -10.71 7.33
N ASN A 240 -2.57 -11.23 7.25
CA ASN A 240 -2.96 -12.21 6.22
C ASN A 240 -4.05 -11.68 5.27
N VAL A 241 -4.53 -10.44 5.49
CA VAL A 241 -5.52 -9.77 4.64
C VAL A 241 -5.01 -9.56 3.21
N ILE A 242 -3.69 -9.50 3.04
CA ILE A 242 -3.00 -9.31 1.75
C ILE A 242 -2.79 -10.60 0.96
N ASP A 243 -2.91 -11.79 1.58
CA ASP A 243 -2.58 -13.08 0.95
C ASP A 243 -3.35 -13.32 -0.34
N GLY A 244 -4.55 -12.75 -0.46
CA GLY A 244 -5.37 -12.83 -1.67
C GLY A 244 -4.63 -12.35 -2.91
N LEU A 245 -3.69 -11.39 -2.80
CA LEU A 245 -2.90 -10.90 -3.93
C LEU A 245 -2.01 -11.98 -4.55
N ALA A 246 -1.61 -13.00 -3.79
CA ALA A 246 -0.84 -14.13 -4.30
C ALA A 246 -1.71 -15.20 -5.01
N VAL A 247 -3.05 -15.10 -4.90
CA VAL A 247 -4.00 -16.08 -5.44
C VAL A 247 -4.74 -15.46 -6.64
N PRO A 248 -4.51 -15.95 -7.88
CA PRO A 248 -5.06 -15.34 -9.10
C PRO A 248 -6.57 -15.08 -9.08
N ASP A 249 -7.36 -16.02 -8.58
CA ASP A 249 -8.82 -15.94 -8.61
C ASP A 249 -9.43 -15.46 -7.28
N SER A 250 -8.65 -14.81 -6.42
CA SER A 250 -9.17 -14.26 -5.17
C SER A 250 -10.08 -13.05 -5.41
N ASP A 251 -10.99 -12.81 -4.46
CA ASP A 251 -11.84 -11.61 -4.47
C ASP A 251 -11.02 -10.32 -4.39
N LEU A 252 -9.85 -10.36 -3.75
CA LEU A 252 -8.96 -9.20 -3.65
C LEU A 252 -8.32 -8.86 -5.01
N VAL A 253 -7.85 -9.86 -5.75
CA VAL A 253 -7.35 -9.66 -7.12
C VAL A 253 -8.49 -9.23 -8.04
N ALA A 254 -9.69 -9.80 -7.89
CA ALA A 254 -10.87 -9.37 -8.65
C ALA A 254 -11.24 -7.91 -8.35
N ALA A 255 -11.26 -7.49 -7.08
CA ALA A 255 -11.52 -6.11 -6.69
C ALA A 255 -10.46 -5.16 -7.26
N LEU A 256 -9.19 -5.58 -7.29
CA LEU A 256 -8.11 -4.79 -7.87
C LEU A 256 -8.18 -4.74 -9.39
N LEU A 257 -8.60 -5.81 -10.07
CA LEU A 257 -8.46 -5.94 -11.51
C LEU A 257 -9.75 -5.83 -12.34
N ARG A 258 -10.92 -5.76 -11.72
CA ARG A 258 -12.18 -5.59 -12.44
C ARG A 258 -12.64 -4.14 -12.45
#